data_AF-A0A520W3I4-F1
#
_entry.id   AF-A0A520W3I4-F1
#
_cell.length_a   1.000
_cell.length_b   1.000
_cell.length_c   1.000
_cell.angle_alpha   90.00
_cell.angle_beta   90.00
_cell.angle_gamma   90.00
#
_symmetry.space_group_name_H-M   'P 1'
#
loop_
_entity.id
_entity.type
_entity.pdbx_description
1 polymer ?
#
loop_
_entity_poly.entity_id
_entity_poly.type
_entity_poly.pdbx_seq_one_letter_code
_entity_poly.pdbx_strand_id
1 'polypeptide(L)'
;MLTSLKHLHFAAVVLCLYLMTSISPSMHAQTSNQAQSLTTVSVQPFTNVTAIDAYDWVGLGIAATVTASFDTLEDFRIVRSPAIAASASSSDLNITGTYQVSNRNMRITARITNRGSGRVQASVIADGTVDELFELQDRLVTELHNSLRLTPDGAQPNGLSARDNVDNQPTAPTANPVQMDDRALVSIDGPAPPVAPQTMSRDDAGRTTIRAVSLDNVITVDGRLSEPVYESVIPVSDFIQQVPNVGMPATEQTEAWVLFDADNIYISARLFDSTPESNWIANEMQRDSFQLIFNDSFSVAFDTYYDRRNGVGFLVNPIGGMFDLEMTDEGNPNPDWNPIWEVQTGRFEDGWTVEMQIPFKSLRYEASTDQIWGIQLGRRTRWKNEESYITRIPISAGPGLFRLSAAGTLTGLEVPGDNRTLEIKPYAIGSLATDRLASPTISNQAAGDVGVDLKYGITQNLTADFTYNTDFAQVEVDEQQVNLTRFS
;
A
#
# COMPACT_ATOMS: atom_id res chain seq x y z
N MET A 1 -33.85 -0.69 62.95
CA MET A 1 -34.41 -1.89 62.29
C MET A 1 -35.18 -1.43 61.06
N LEU A 2 -34.92 -1.81 59.83
CA LEU A 2 -33.94 -2.71 59.23
C LEU A 2 -33.57 -2.09 57.87
N THR A 3 -32.29 -1.80 57.69
CA THR A 3 -31.60 -1.77 56.40
C THR A 3 -31.43 -3.20 55.92
N SER A 4 -31.95 -3.56 54.73
CA SER A 4 -31.40 -4.57 53.82
C SER A 4 -32.46 -4.90 52.75
N LEU A 5 -32.26 -4.42 51.52
CA LEU A 5 -32.63 -5.11 50.27
C LEU A 5 -32.15 -4.28 49.06
N LYS A 6 -30.83 -4.11 48.96
CA LYS A 6 -30.12 -3.94 47.68
C LYS A 6 -29.20 -5.16 47.58
N HIS A 7 -29.07 -5.73 46.39
CA HIS A 7 -28.24 -6.91 46.01
C HIS A 7 -28.98 -8.24 45.83
N LEU A 8 -30.02 -8.27 44.98
CA LEU A 8 -30.48 -9.54 44.41
C LEU A 8 -31.14 -9.37 43.03
N HIS A 9 -30.47 -8.72 42.07
CA HIS A 9 -30.91 -8.75 40.65
C HIS A 9 -29.78 -8.63 39.61
N PHE A 10 -28.50 -8.68 40.01
CA PHE A 10 -27.37 -8.53 39.06
C PHE A 10 -26.52 -9.80 38.87
N ALA A 11 -26.93 -10.94 39.43
CA ALA A 11 -26.20 -12.21 39.35
C ALA A 11 -26.90 -13.31 38.53
N ALA A 12 -27.99 -13.00 37.81
CA ALA A 12 -28.80 -13.99 37.11
C ALA A 12 -28.60 -14.06 35.58
N VAL A 13 -27.73 -13.22 35.00
CA VAL A 13 -27.51 -13.20 33.53
C VAL A 13 -26.14 -13.78 33.11
N VAL A 14 -25.21 -14.00 34.05
CA VAL A 14 -23.86 -14.52 33.75
C VAL A 14 -23.73 -16.04 33.96
N LEU A 15 -24.78 -16.73 34.43
CA LEU A 15 -24.75 -18.19 34.68
C LEU A 15 -25.53 -19.05 33.65
N CYS A 16 -25.94 -18.48 32.52
CA CYS A 16 -26.71 -19.19 31.49
C CYS A 16 -25.92 -19.53 30.22
N LEU A 17 -24.62 -19.19 30.14
CA LEU A 17 -23.78 -19.44 28.96
C LEU A 17 -22.69 -20.53 29.15
N TYR A 18 -22.69 -21.26 30.27
CA TYR A 18 -21.67 -22.27 30.58
C TYR A 18 -22.19 -23.71 30.73
N LEU A 19 -23.44 -23.98 30.33
CA LEU A 19 -24.06 -25.31 30.42
C LEU A 19 -24.86 -25.65 29.16
N MET A 20 -24.17 -25.76 28.02
CA MET A 20 -24.65 -26.49 26.83
C MET A 20 -23.47 -27.05 26.02
N THR A 21 -22.74 -27.98 26.61
CA THR A 21 -21.79 -28.85 25.90
C THR A 21 -21.92 -30.28 26.41
N SER A 22 -22.97 -30.98 25.97
CA SER A 22 -22.99 -32.45 25.83
C SER A 22 -24.41 -32.89 25.48
N ILE A 23 -24.59 -33.49 24.30
CA ILE A 23 -25.46 -34.63 23.96
C ILE A 23 -25.61 -34.61 22.42
N SER A 24 -24.90 -35.50 21.74
CA SER A 24 -25.19 -35.88 20.35
C SER A 24 -25.78 -37.30 20.37
N PRO A 25 -26.94 -37.58 19.75
CA PRO A 25 -27.35 -38.94 19.46
C PRO A 25 -26.86 -39.35 18.06
N SER A 26 -26.27 -40.54 17.99
CA SER A 26 -25.86 -41.20 16.75
C SER A 26 -27.06 -41.86 16.06
N MET A 27 -27.28 -41.60 14.78
CA MET A 27 -27.98 -42.54 13.89
C MET A 27 -27.37 -42.50 12.49
N HIS A 28 -27.09 -43.70 11.98
CA HIS A 28 -26.49 -44.00 10.69
C HIS A 28 -27.44 -43.72 9.52
N ALA A 29 -26.93 -43.11 8.44
CA ALA A 29 -27.39 -43.37 7.08
C ALA A 29 -26.20 -43.24 6.11
N GLN A 30 -25.90 -44.31 5.39
CA GLN A 30 -24.89 -44.41 4.34
C GLN A 30 -25.38 -43.72 3.06
N THR A 31 -24.54 -42.85 2.49
CA THR A 31 -24.21 -42.83 1.05
C THR A 31 -22.97 -41.98 0.84
N SER A 32 -21.84 -42.65 0.63
CA SER A 32 -20.58 -42.05 0.22
C SER A 32 -20.69 -41.54 -1.21
N ASN A 33 -20.95 -40.24 -1.38
CA ASN A 33 -20.59 -39.52 -2.59
C ASN A 33 -19.21 -38.93 -2.31
N GLN A 34 -18.13 -39.61 -2.74
CA GLN A 34 -16.82 -38.96 -2.76
C GLN A 34 -16.90 -37.84 -3.82
N ALA A 35 -17.07 -36.61 -3.36
CA ALA A 35 -16.76 -35.46 -4.19
C ALA A 35 -15.29 -35.59 -4.62
N GLN A 36 -15.04 -35.77 -5.92
CA GLN A 36 -13.69 -35.63 -6.46
C GLN A 36 -13.19 -34.24 -6.08
N SER A 37 -12.14 -34.17 -5.28
CA SER A 37 -11.48 -32.91 -4.96
C SER A 37 -10.78 -32.41 -6.23
N LEU A 38 -11.30 -31.34 -6.83
CA LEU A 38 -10.66 -30.67 -7.96
C LEU A 38 -9.27 -30.18 -7.56
N THR A 39 -8.28 -30.41 -8.43
CA THR A 39 -6.90 -29.96 -8.18
C THR A 39 -6.87 -28.44 -8.28
N THR A 40 -6.36 -27.76 -7.26
CA THR A 40 -6.31 -26.30 -7.23
C THR A 40 -5.04 -25.78 -7.90
N VAL A 41 -5.18 -24.82 -8.82
CA VAL A 41 -4.06 -24.27 -9.60
C VAL A 41 -3.92 -22.77 -9.38
N SER A 42 -2.70 -22.28 -9.16
CA SER A 42 -2.38 -20.85 -9.23
C SER A 42 -1.48 -20.56 -10.43
N VAL A 43 -1.70 -19.42 -11.08
CA VAL A 43 -0.91 -18.96 -12.23
C VAL A 43 -0.31 -17.61 -11.88
N GLN A 44 1.01 -17.49 -11.95
CA GLN A 44 1.71 -16.23 -11.69
C GLN A 44 1.96 -15.46 -12.99
N PRO A 45 2.05 -14.12 -12.94
CA PRO A 45 2.55 -13.32 -14.06
C PRO A 45 3.89 -13.86 -14.56
N PHE A 46 4.04 -13.97 -15.89
CA PHE A 46 5.30 -14.42 -16.45
C PHE A 46 6.31 -13.28 -16.40
N THR A 47 7.55 -13.56 -16.04
CA THR A 47 8.60 -12.54 -15.92
C THR A 47 9.23 -12.23 -17.27
N ASN A 48 9.30 -10.95 -17.63
CA ASN A 48 10.14 -10.51 -18.75
C ASN A 48 11.60 -10.62 -18.34
N VAL A 49 12.39 -11.45 -19.03
CA VAL A 49 13.85 -11.51 -18.82
C VAL A 49 14.63 -10.83 -19.94
N THR A 50 13.92 -10.10 -20.81
CA THR A 50 14.55 -9.15 -21.71
C THR A 50 14.63 -7.83 -21.03
N ALA A 51 15.82 -7.25 -20.99
CA ALA A 51 16.06 -5.90 -20.50
C ALA A 51 15.47 -4.83 -21.46
N ILE A 52 14.22 -5.04 -21.92
CA ILE A 52 13.46 -4.20 -22.84
C ILE A 52 12.03 -4.11 -22.30
N ASP A 53 11.75 -3.01 -21.61
CA ASP A 53 10.50 -2.76 -20.87
C ASP A 53 9.26 -2.68 -21.77
N ALA A 54 9.44 -2.46 -23.07
CA ALA A 54 8.36 -2.43 -24.06
C ALA A 54 7.56 -3.75 -24.16
N TYR A 55 8.10 -4.84 -23.61
CA TYR A 55 7.44 -6.15 -23.60
C TYR A 55 6.89 -6.55 -22.23
N ASP A 56 6.95 -5.71 -21.18
CA ASP A 56 6.51 -6.09 -19.81
C ASP A 56 5.01 -6.41 -19.71
N TRP A 57 4.19 -5.81 -20.59
CA TRP A 57 2.77 -6.10 -20.68
C TRP A 57 2.46 -7.56 -21.10
N VAL A 58 3.39 -8.23 -21.79
CA VAL A 58 3.21 -9.58 -22.33
C VAL A 58 3.06 -10.62 -21.21
N GLY A 59 3.74 -10.42 -20.07
CA GLY A 59 3.76 -11.36 -18.95
C GLY A 59 2.40 -11.54 -18.27
N LEU A 60 1.66 -10.44 -18.13
CA LEU A 60 0.27 -10.44 -17.64
C LEU A 60 -0.68 -11.08 -18.66
N GLY A 61 -0.48 -10.79 -19.95
CA GLY A 61 -1.27 -11.38 -21.03
C GLY A 61 -1.15 -12.90 -21.08
N ILE A 62 0.07 -13.45 -21.01
CA ILE A 62 0.30 -14.90 -20.98
C ILE A 62 -0.36 -15.54 -19.76
N ALA A 63 -0.19 -14.94 -18.57
CA ALA A 63 -0.78 -15.46 -17.34
C ALA A 63 -2.31 -15.44 -17.38
N ALA A 64 -2.92 -14.39 -17.95
CA ALA A 64 -4.36 -14.29 -18.14
C ALA A 64 -4.88 -15.39 -19.09
N THR A 65 -4.20 -15.62 -20.23
CA THR A 65 -4.59 -16.68 -21.19
C THR A 65 -4.47 -18.08 -20.59
N VAL A 66 -3.39 -18.36 -19.86
CA VAL A 66 -3.21 -19.64 -19.15
C VAL A 66 -4.28 -19.81 -18.06
N THR A 67 -4.57 -18.76 -17.29
CA THR A 67 -5.62 -18.79 -16.26
C THR A 67 -6.99 -19.08 -16.87
N ALA A 68 -7.36 -18.36 -17.93
CA ALA A 68 -8.65 -18.54 -18.60
C ALA A 68 -8.79 -19.96 -19.18
N SER A 69 -7.72 -20.55 -19.72
CA SER A 69 -7.79 -21.89 -20.27
C SER A 69 -7.97 -22.97 -19.19
N PHE A 70 -7.23 -22.88 -18.09
CA PHE A 70 -7.36 -23.81 -16.97
C PHE A 70 -8.71 -23.69 -16.25
N ASP A 71 -9.35 -22.51 -16.28
CA ASP A 71 -10.71 -22.28 -15.75
C ASP A 71 -11.79 -23.02 -16.56
N THR A 72 -11.50 -23.39 -17.82
CA THR A 72 -12.43 -24.13 -18.69
C THR A 72 -12.33 -25.66 -18.56
N LEU A 73 -11.35 -26.17 -17.81
CA LEU A 73 -11.15 -27.60 -17.62
C LEU A 73 -11.90 -28.09 -16.38
N GLU A 74 -12.72 -29.13 -16.54
CA GLU A 74 -13.54 -29.69 -15.45
C GLU A 74 -12.72 -30.30 -14.30
N ASP A 75 -11.43 -30.60 -14.50
CA ASP A 75 -10.55 -31.25 -13.52
C ASP A 75 -9.81 -30.27 -12.57
N PHE A 76 -9.84 -28.97 -12.88
CA PHE A 76 -9.05 -27.95 -12.17
C PHE A 76 -9.93 -26.83 -11.60
N ARG A 77 -9.54 -26.31 -10.44
CA ARG A 77 -10.11 -25.10 -9.87
C ARG A 77 -9.04 -24.01 -9.80
N ILE A 78 -9.23 -22.92 -10.55
CA ILE A 78 -8.33 -21.78 -10.44
C ILE A 78 -8.52 -21.11 -9.09
N VAL A 79 -7.43 -20.96 -8.35
CA VAL A 79 -7.41 -20.07 -7.19
C VAL A 79 -6.86 -18.73 -7.62
N ARG A 80 -7.79 -17.83 -7.96
CA ARG A 80 -7.49 -16.42 -8.19
C ARG A 80 -7.15 -15.82 -6.85
N SER A 81 -5.85 -15.77 -6.54
CA SER A 81 -5.42 -15.01 -5.37
C SER A 81 -5.60 -13.54 -5.72
N PRO A 82 -6.35 -12.74 -4.94
CA PRO A 82 -6.09 -11.30 -4.93
C PRO A 82 -4.59 -11.12 -4.68
N ALA A 83 -3.95 -10.15 -5.31
CA ALA A 83 -2.49 -10.02 -5.38
C ALA A 83 -1.77 -9.85 -4.02
N ILE A 84 -2.48 -10.04 -2.90
CA ILE A 84 -1.98 -10.13 -1.53
C ILE A 84 -2.58 -11.39 -0.89
N ALA A 85 -2.02 -12.56 -1.21
CA ALA A 85 -2.26 -13.79 -0.44
C ALA A 85 -1.06 -14.74 -0.55
N ALA A 86 0.08 -14.31 -0.02
CA ALA A 86 1.13 -15.24 0.40
C ALA A 86 0.76 -15.91 1.73
N SER A 87 -0.48 -16.41 1.87
CA SER A 87 -0.91 -17.37 2.88
C SER A 87 -2.42 -17.64 2.72
N ALA A 88 -2.79 -18.92 2.63
CA ALA A 88 -4.14 -19.49 2.67
C ALA A 88 -5.01 -19.53 1.38
N SER A 89 -4.40 -19.46 0.20
CA SER A 89 -4.94 -20.23 -0.95
C SER A 89 -4.20 -21.56 -0.99
N SER A 90 -4.88 -22.69 -0.70
CA SER A 90 -4.29 -24.03 -0.84
C SER A 90 -4.31 -24.45 -2.32
N SER A 91 -3.41 -23.91 -3.15
CA SER A 91 -3.17 -24.45 -4.50
C SER A 91 -2.26 -25.68 -4.44
N ASP A 92 -2.68 -26.77 -5.07
CA ASP A 92 -1.90 -27.99 -5.24
C ASP A 92 -0.77 -27.78 -6.25
N LEU A 93 -1.03 -27.00 -7.31
CA LEU A 93 -0.11 -26.71 -8.40
C LEU A 93 0.11 -25.20 -8.58
N ASN A 94 1.34 -24.82 -8.90
CA ASN A 94 1.73 -23.46 -9.25
C ASN A 94 2.33 -23.44 -10.66
N ILE A 95 1.81 -22.55 -11.51
CA ILE A 95 2.32 -22.28 -12.85
C ILE A 95 3.07 -20.96 -12.85
N THR A 96 4.35 -21.00 -13.20
CA THR A 96 5.24 -19.83 -13.28
C THR A 96 5.94 -19.84 -14.62
N GLY A 97 6.36 -18.70 -15.14
CA GLY A 97 7.16 -18.70 -16.35
C GLY A 97 7.92 -17.41 -16.60
N THR A 98 8.76 -17.47 -17.63
CA THR A 98 9.57 -16.35 -18.09
C THR A 98 9.43 -16.26 -19.60
N TYR A 99 9.57 -15.07 -20.17
CA TYR A 99 9.68 -14.91 -21.61
C TYR A 99 10.84 -13.99 -21.97
N GLN A 100 11.42 -14.27 -23.13
CA GLN A 100 12.45 -13.44 -23.74
C GLN A 100 12.15 -13.17 -25.21
N VAL A 101 12.60 -12.02 -25.68
CA VAL A 101 12.39 -11.40 -26.98
C VAL A 101 13.73 -10.91 -27.50
N SER A 102 14.19 -11.46 -28.61
CA SER A 102 15.43 -11.03 -29.26
C SER A 102 15.23 -11.02 -30.77
N ASN A 103 15.44 -9.86 -31.41
CA ASN A 103 15.23 -9.68 -32.86
C ASN A 103 13.85 -10.16 -33.32
N ARG A 104 12.79 -9.77 -32.60
CA ARG A 104 11.39 -10.19 -32.79
C ARG A 104 11.12 -11.69 -32.59
N ASN A 105 12.11 -12.52 -32.28
CA ASN A 105 11.89 -13.89 -31.85
C ASN A 105 11.53 -13.89 -30.37
N MET A 106 10.46 -14.59 -30.00
CA MET A 106 10.00 -14.76 -28.63
C MET A 106 10.15 -16.22 -28.21
N ARG A 107 10.71 -16.44 -27.02
CA ARG A 107 10.72 -17.71 -26.31
C ARG A 107 9.96 -17.54 -25.00
N ILE A 108 8.94 -18.37 -24.78
CA ILE A 108 8.21 -18.46 -23.52
C ILE A 108 8.57 -19.79 -22.86
N THR A 109 8.94 -19.76 -21.58
CA THR A 109 9.19 -20.94 -20.76
C THR A 109 8.23 -20.96 -19.59
N ALA A 110 7.40 -22.00 -19.48
CA ALA A 110 6.49 -22.22 -18.36
C ALA A 110 6.89 -23.46 -17.56
N ARG A 111 6.62 -23.45 -16.26
CA ARG A 111 6.86 -24.55 -15.34
C ARG A 111 5.64 -24.78 -14.46
N ILE A 112 5.29 -26.04 -14.26
CA ILE A 112 4.27 -26.48 -13.30
C ILE A 112 4.99 -27.11 -12.11
N THR A 113 4.74 -26.60 -10.92
CA THR A 113 5.37 -27.08 -9.68
C THR A 113 4.29 -27.53 -8.70
N ASN A 114 4.41 -28.74 -8.18
CA ASN A 114 3.56 -29.21 -7.10
C ASN A 114 3.99 -28.55 -5.78
N ARG A 115 3.07 -27.85 -5.11
CA ARG A 115 3.39 -27.05 -3.94
C ARG A 115 3.75 -27.90 -2.72
N GLY A 116 3.07 -29.03 -2.52
CA GLY A 116 3.31 -29.91 -1.37
C GLY A 116 4.68 -30.59 -1.39
N SER A 117 5.20 -30.91 -2.59
CA SER A 117 6.49 -31.59 -2.77
C SER A 117 7.62 -30.70 -3.27
N GLY A 118 7.31 -29.49 -3.77
CA GLY A 118 8.27 -28.61 -4.45
C GLY A 118 8.78 -29.15 -5.79
N ARG A 119 8.25 -30.28 -6.29
CA ARG A 119 8.73 -30.92 -7.51
C ARG A 119 8.12 -30.26 -8.75
N VAL A 120 8.98 -29.98 -9.73
CA VAL A 120 8.53 -29.59 -11.08
C VAL A 120 7.90 -30.80 -11.76
N GLN A 121 6.60 -30.72 -12.04
CA GLN A 121 5.84 -31.75 -12.73
C GLN A 121 6.01 -31.66 -14.25
N ALA A 122 6.11 -30.44 -14.78
CA ALA A 122 6.29 -30.21 -16.21
C ALA A 122 7.03 -28.89 -16.48
N SER A 123 7.75 -28.86 -17.59
CA SER A 123 8.33 -27.64 -18.16
C SER A 123 7.99 -27.61 -19.64
N VAL A 124 7.50 -26.47 -20.11
CA VAL A 124 7.04 -26.25 -21.48
C VAL A 124 7.80 -25.07 -22.06
N ILE A 125 8.22 -25.18 -23.33
CA ILE A 125 8.92 -24.12 -24.05
C ILE A 125 8.22 -23.87 -25.38
N ALA A 126 7.76 -22.64 -25.59
CA ALA A 126 7.16 -22.20 -26.85
C ALA A 126 8.03 -21.14 -27.53
N ASP A 127 8.49 -21.43 -28.75
CA ASP A 127 9.37 -20.57 -29.55
C ASP A 127 8.68 -20.10 -30.83
N GLY A 128 8.72 -18.80 -31.12
CA GLY A 128 8.28 -18.22 -32.40
C GLY A 128 8.59 -16.73 -32.44
N THR A 129 7.68 -15.92 -32.97
CA THR A 129 7.89 -14.46 -33.07
C THR A 129 6.90 -13.67 -32.22
N VAL A 130 7.23 -12.41 -31.94
CA VAL A 130 6.33 -11.47 -31.22
C VAL A 130 5.01 -11.27 -31.97
N ASP A 131 5.04 -11.31 -33.31
CA ASP A 131 3.85 -11.12 -34.14
C ASP A 131 2.88 -12.31 -34.04
N GLU A 132 3.41 -13.47 -33.66
CA GLU A 132 2.67 -14.73 -33.46
C GLU A 132 2.30 -14.94 -31.98
N LEU A 133 2.36 -13.91 -31.13
CA LEU A 133 2.18 -14.03 -29.67
C LEU A 133 0.93 -14.83 -29.28
N PHE A 134 -0.20 -14.63 -29.97
CA PHE A 134 -1.42 -15.37 -29.67
C PHE A 134 -1.32 -16.86 -30.02
N GLU A 135 -0.69 -17.21 -31.15
CA GLU A 135 -0.42 -18.60 -31.52
C GLU A 135 0.59 -19.26 -30.55
N LEU A 136 1.55 -18.48 -30.05
CA LEU A 136 2.47 -18.92 -29.00
C LEU A 136 1.75 -19.23 -27.69
N GLN A 137 0.79 -18.40 -27.29
CA GLN A 137 -0.03 -18.62 -26.10
C GLN A 137 -0.91 -19.87 -26.25
N ASP A 138 -1.55 -20.06 -27.40
CA ASP A 138 -2.40 -21.23 -27.65
C ASP A 138 -1.60 -22.55 -27.61
N ARG A 139 -0.40 -22.54 -28.18
CA ARG A 139 0.51 -23.69 -28.12
C ARG A 139 1.03 -23.95 -26.71
N LEU A 140 1.41 -22.89 -25.97
CA LEU A 140 1.85 -23.00 -24.58
C LEU A 140 0.78 -23.66 -23.71
N VAL A 141 -0.46 -23.20 -23.84
CA VAL A 141 -1.64 -23.75 -23.13
C VAL A 141 -1.85 -25.22 -23.50
N THR A 142 -1.83 -25.55 -24.79
CA THR A 142 -2.02 -26.93 -25.27
C THR A 142 -0.96 -27.88 -24.71
N GLU A 143 0.31 -27.46 -24.71
CA GLU A 143 1.41 -28.25 -24.17
C GLU A 143 1.34 -28.39 -22.65
N LEU A 144 0.96 -27.34 -21.93
CA LEU A 144 0.72 -27.39 -20.48
C LEU A 144 -0.39 -28.39 -20.13
N HIS A 145 -1.52 -28.36 -20.86
CA HIS A 145 -2.61 -29.32 -20.66
C HIS A 145 -2.19 -30.76 -20.92
N ASN A 146 -1.46 -31.01 -22.01
CA ASN A 146 -0.97 -32.34 -22.35
C ASN A 146 0.03 -32.86 -21.30
N SER A 147 0.87 -31.99 -20.75
CA SER A 147 1.86 -32.37 -19.72
C SER A 147 1.21 -32.84 -18.41
N LEU A 148 0.04 -32.31 -18.07
CA LEU A 148 -0.73 -32.72 -16.88
C LEU A 148 -1.51 -34.01 -17.10
N ARG A 149 -1.95 -34.29 -18.34
CA ARG A 149 -2.63 -35.56 -18.68
C ARG A 149 -1.68 -36.75 -18.74
N LEU A 150 -0.39 -36.51 -18.98
CA LEU A 150 0.63 -37.57 -19.12
C LEU A 150 1.27 -38.00 -17.78
N THR A 151 0.84 -37.45 -16.64
CA THR A 151 1.40 -37.79 -15.31
C THR A 151 0.37 -38.29 -14.29
N PRO A 152 -0.29 -39.45 -14.51
CA PRO A 152 -0.70 -40.32 -13.42
C PRO A 152 0.43 -41.33 -13.13
N ASP A 153 1.01 -41.22 -11.94
CA ASP A 153 2.14 -42.01 -11.40
C ASP A 153 3.54 -41.77 -12.00
N GLY A 154 4.52 -41.72 -11.09
CA GLY A 154 5.87 -41.22 -11.33
C GLY A 154 6.63 -41.88 -12.47
N ALA A 155 6.98 -41.07 -13.47
CA ALA A 155 8.13 -41.29 -14.36
C ALA A 155 8.64 -39.95 -14.90
N GLN A 156 9.96 -39.70 -14.79
CA GLN A 156 10.62 -38.52 -15.36
C GLN A 156 10.65 -38.57 -16.89
N PRO A 157 10.62 -37.41 -17.58
CA PRO A 157 11.31 -37.23 -18.84
C PRO A 157 12.72 -36.69 -18.60
N ASN A 158 13.70 -37.41 -19.14
CA ASN A 158 15.13 -37.09 -19.18
C ASN A 158 15.44 -35.79 -19.95
N GLY A 159 16.53 -35.12 -19.56
CA GLY A 159 17.46 -34.52 -20.53
C GLY A 159 17.67 -33.01 -20.46
N LEU A 160 18.56 -32.57 -19.58
CA LEU A 160 19.37 -31.37 -19.81
C LEU A 160 20.56 -31.77 -20.72
N SER A 161 20.73 -31.08 -21.85
CA SER A 161 21.96 -31.13 -22.63
C SER A 161 22.82 -29.93 -22.25
N ALA A 162 23.89 -30.23 -21.52
CA ALA A 162 24.96 -29.33 -21.14
C ALA A 162 25.71 -28.77 -22.36
N ARG A 163 26.20 -27.54 -22.25
CA ARG A 163 27.43 -27.11 -22.91
C ARG A 163 28.43 -26.70 -21.86
N ASP A 164 29.61 -27.27 -22.02
CA ASP A 164 30.75 -27.30 -21.12
C ASP A 164 31.26 -25.92 -20.71
N ASN A 165 31.73 -25.81 -19.47
CA ASN A 165 32.79 -24.85 -19.17
C ASN A 165 33.84 -25.47 -18.24
N VAL A 166 35.06 -25.34 -18.72
CA VAL A 166 36.32 -25.91 -18.26
C VAL A 166 36.85 -25.11 -17.07
N ASP A 167 37.39 -25.85 -16.10
CA ASP A 167 38.47 -25.52 -15.15
C ASP A 167 38.91 -24.05 -15.05
N ASN A 168 38.73 -23.47 -13.85
CA ASN A 168 39.76 -22.65 -13.23
C ASN A 168 39.48 -22.45 -11.74
N GLN A 169 40.28 -23.13 -10.92
CA GLN A 169 40.43 -22.86 -9.49
C GLN A 169 41.36 -21.64 -9.30
N PRO A 170 41.12 -20.78 -8.30
CA PRO A 170 42.22 -20.53 -7.36
C PRO A 170 41.81 -20.35 -5.89
N THR A 171 42.49 -21.13 -5.04
CA THR A 171 43.07 -20.83 -3.71
C THR A 171 42.38 -19.85 -2.74
N ALA A 172 42.09 -20.38 -1.55
CA ALA A 172 41.66 -19.64 -0.35
C ALA A 172 42.78 -18.85 0.34
N PRO A 173 42.47 -17.72 1.00
CA PRO A 173 43.26 -17.19 2.10
C PRO A 173 42.55 -17.37 3.47
N THR A 174 43.36 -17.90 4.38
CA THR A 174 43.39 -17.81 5.86
C THR A 174 42.33 -16.98 6.59
N ALA A 175 41.74 -17.64 7.59
CA ALA A 175 40.85 -17.11 8.62
C ALA A 175 41.49 -16.04 9.52
N ASN A 176 40.73 -14.98 9.79
CA ASN A 176 40.85 -14.14 10.98
C ASN A 176 39.49 -14.15 11.72
N PRO A 177 39.48 -13.96 13.05
CA PRO A 177 38.35 -14.35 13.89
C PRO A 177 37.18 -13.38 13.73
N VAL A 178 36.00 -13.96 13.48
CA VAL A 178 34.72 -13.24 13.41
C VAL A 178 34.41 -12.65 14.79
N GLN A 179 34.51 -11.34 14.89
CA GLN A 179 33.89 -10.57 15.95
C GLN A 179 32.40 -10.48 15.58
N MET A 180 31.55 -11.22 16.30
CA MET A 180 30.09 -11.15 16.16
C MET A 180 29.63 -9.75 16.59
N ASP A 181 29.37 -8.88 15.62
CA ASP A 181 28.44 -7.76 15.75
C ASP A 181 27.22 -8.08 14.87
N ASP A 182 26.28 -8.82 15.44
CA ASP A 182 25.11 -9.37 14.74
C ASP A 182 23.95 -8.38 14.79
N ARG A 183 24.19 -7.15 14.32
CA ARG A 183 23.11 -6.27 13.84
C ARG A 183 23.07 -6.46 12.34
N ALA A 184 22.10 -7.23 11.85
CA ALA A 184 21.78 -7.22 10.43
C ALA A 184 21.47 -5.77 10.03
N LEU A 185 22.44 -5.09 9.42
CA LEU A 185 22.28 -3.73 8.93
C LEU A 185 21.22 -3.81 7.83
N VAL A 186 20.02 -3.30 8.12
CA VAL A 186 19.00 -3.06 7.10
C VAL A 186 19.66 -2.25 5.98
N SER A 187 19.60 -2.77 4.76
CA SER A 187 20.25 -2.16 3.61
C SER A 187 19.58 -0.82 3.29
N ILE A 188 20.23 0.28 3.61
CA ILE A 188 19.79 1.63 3.23
C ILE A 188 20.04 1.83 1.73
N ASP A 189 19.06 2.38 1.02
CA ASP A 189 19.19 2.78 -0.37
C ASP A 189 19.44 4.29 -0.43
N GLY A 190 20.66 4.66 -0.81
CA GLY A 190 21.15 6.03 -0.80
C GLY A 190 22.46 6.19 -0.01
N PRO A 191 22.89 7.43 0.24
CA PRO A 191 24.06 7.72 1.04
C PRO A 191 23.89 7.26 2.51
N ALA A 192 25.01 7.16 3.23
CA ALA A 192 24.99 6.81 4.66
C ALA A 192 24.15 7.82 5.47
N PRO A 193 23.50 7.41 6.57
CA PRO A 193 22.76 8.31 7.45
C PRO A 193 23.57 9.55 7.83
N PRO A 194 23.00 10.76 7.69
CA PRO A 194 23.71 11.98 8.06
C PRO A 194 23.96 12.03 9.57
N VAL A 195 25.16 12.44 9.97
CA VAL A 195 25.54 12.60 11.37
C VAL A 195 25.14 13.99 11.85
N ALA A 196 24.57 14.09 13.05
CA ALA A 196 24.21 15.38 13.66
C ALA A 196 25.40 16.36 13.63
N PRO A 197 25.18 17.65 13.31
CA PRO A 197 23.89 18.32 13.20
C PRO A 197 23.18 18.18 11.84
N GLN A 198 23.78 17.48 10.88
CA GLN A 198 23.17 17.28 9.57
C GLN A 198 21.89 16.44 9.68
N THR A 199 20.90 16.78 8.85
CA THR A 199 19.60 16.12 8.75
C THR A 199 19.39 15.47 7.39
N MET A 200 20.23 15.79 6.41
CA MET A 200 20.18 15.24 5.05
C MET A 200 21.59 14.90 4.56
N SER A 201 21.70 13.83 3.78
CA SER A 201 22.81 13.57 2.88
C SER A 201 22.29 13.16 1.51
N ARG A 202 22.99 13.55 0.44
CA ARG A 202 22.62 13.22 -0.94
C ARG A 202 23.85 12.76 -1.73
N ASP A 203 23.69 11.74 -2.55
CA ASP A 203 24.74 11.28 -3.47
C ASP A 203 24.64 11.91 -4.86
N ASP A 204 25.63 11.66 -5.73
CA ASP A 204 25.68 12.21 -7.09
C ASP A 204 24.52 11.72 -7.99
N ALA A 205 23.87 10.61 -7.64
CA ALA A 205 22.71 10.08 -8.34
C ALA A 205 21.39 10.76 -7.89
N GLY A 206 21.44 11.60 -6.86
CA GLY A 206 20.27 12.27 -6.30
C GLY A 206 19.48 11.44 -5.29
N ARG A 207 20.01 10.28 -4.86
CA ARG A 207 19.43 9.53 -3.75
C ARG A 207 19.74 10.25 -2.45
N THR A 208 18.74 10.32 -1.58
CA THR A 208 18.80 11.17 -0.39
C THR A 208 18.50 10.34 0.85
N THR A 209 19.28 10.51 1.91
CA THR A 209 19.01 9.93 3.22
C THR A 209 18.75 11.07 4.21
N ILE A 210 17.57 11.05 4.83
CA ILE A 210 17.10 12.01 5.83
C ILE A 210 17.17 11.36 7.21
N ARG A 211 17.57 12.13 8.21
CA ARG A 211 17.53 11.74 9.62
C ARG A 211 16.37 12.46 10.32
N ALA A 212 15.43 11.70 10.85
CA ALA A 212 14.39 12.22 11.74
C ALA A 212 15.03 12.73 13.04
N VAL A 213 14.48 13.81 13.60
CA VAL A 213 14.98 14.39 14.85
C VAL A 213 13.96 14.23 15.95
N SER A 214 14.35 13.57 17.03
CA SER A 214 13.51 13.41 18.22
C SER A 214 13.30 14.75 18.93
N LEU A 215 12.10 14.96 19.45
CA LEU A 215 11.68 16.15 20.18
C LEU A 215 11.71 15.90 21.67
N ASP A 216 12.42 16.78 22.39
CA ASP A 216 12.41 16.79 23.86
C ASP A 216 11.17 17.51 24.44
N ASN A 217 10.50 18.34 23.63
CA ASN A 217 9.36 19.16 24.04
C ASN A 217 8.25 19.07 23.00
N VAL A 218 7.00 19.23 23.45
CA VAL A 218 5.83 19.27 22.59
C VAL A 218 5.89 20.50 21.68
N ILE A 219 5.64 20.30 20.39
CA ILE A 219 5.45 21.38 19.41
C ILE A 219 3.98 21.80 19.43
N THR A 220 3.70 23.10 19.36
CA THR A 220 2.34 23.59 19.16
C THR A 220 2.08 23.73 17.68
N VAL A 221 1.22 22.89 17.12
CA VAL A 221 0.82 22.96 15.71
C VAL A 221 -0.08 24.20 15.53
N ASP A 222 0.49 25.34 15.14
CA ASP A 222 -0.20 26.62 14.95
C ASP A 222 0.12 27.31 13.62
N GLY A 223 0.97 26.67 12.80
CA GLY A 223 1.42 27.10 11.51
C GLY A 223 2.53 28.15 11.55
N ARG A 224 3.07 28.56 12.71
CA ARG A 224 4.01 29.70 12.79
C ARG A 224 5.48 29.32 12.77
N LEU A 225 5.82 28.05 13.02
CA LEU A 225 7.20 27.58 13.16
C LEU A 225 8.01 28.43 14.17
N SER A 226 7.43 28.66 15.35
CA SER A 226 7.99 29.60 16.35
C SER A 226 8.87 28.94 17.41
N GLU A 227 8.86 27.62 17.46
CA GLU A 227 9.56 26.79 18.42
C GLU A 227 11.08 26.78 18.17
N PRO A 228 11.91 26.71 19.23
CA PRO A 228 13.38 26.72 19.09
C PRO A 228 13.97 25.59 18.23
N VAL A 229 13.21 24.51 18.02
CA VAL A 229 13.64 23.40 17.16
C VAL A 229 13.85 23.87 15.71
N TYR A 230 13.04 24.81 15.23
CA TYR A 230 13.12 25.33 13.85
C TYR A 230 14.33 26.25 13.63
N GLU A 231 14.97 26.73 14.70
CA GLU A 231 16.21 27.50 14.64
C GLU A 231 17.46 26.63 14.87
N SER A 232 17.33 25.55 15.64
CA SER A 232 18.46 24.70 16.06
C SER A 232 18.67 23.47 15.17
N VAL A 233 17.63 22.97 14.52
CA VAL A 233 17.70 21.83 13.60
C VAL A 233 17.85 22.35 12.16
N ILE A 234 18.91 21.90 11.49
CA ILE A 234 19.14 22.20 10.07
C ILE A 234 17.98 21.60 9.25
N PRO A 235 17.25 22.40 8.45
CA PRO A 235 16.19 21.86 7.61
C PRO A 235 16.75 20.99 6.48
N VAL A 236 15.91 20.05 6.02
CA VAL A 236 16.04 19.41 4.72
C VAL A 236 15.72 20.44 3.63
N SER A 237 16.60 20.57 2.66
CA SER A 237 16.56 21.62 1.63
C SER A 237 16.89 21.08 0.24
N ASP A 238 17.16 21.98 -0.72
CA ASP A 238 17.69 21.65 -2.05
C ASP A 238 16.79 20.70 -2.85
N PHE A 239 15.51 21.04 -2.91
CA PHE A 239 14.53 20.34 -3.73
C PHE A 239 14.95 20.38 -5.21
N ILE A 240 14.68 19.29 -5.92
CA ILE A 240 15.07 19.07 -7.32
C ILE A 240 13.82 19.11 -8.18
N GLN A 241 13.81 19.90 -9.23
CA GLN A 241 12.71 19.98 -10.17
C GLN A 241 12.53 18.64 -10.90
N GLN A 242 11.30 18.15 -10.91
CA GLN A 242 10.82 17.19 -11.89
C GLN A 242 10.33 17.92 -13.14
N VAL A 243 9.63 19.04 -12.97
CA VAL A 243 9.19 19.94 -14.04
C VAL A 243 9.37 21.39 -13.60
N PRO A 244 9.61 22.35 -14.50
CA PRO A 244 9.79 22.16 -15.95
C PRO A 244 11.20 21.66 -16.34
N ASN A 245 12.23 21.95 -15.54
CA ASN A 245 13.61 21.66 -15.89
C ASN A 245 14.15 20.47 -15.07
N VAL A 246 13.91 19.25 -15.55
CA VAL A 246 14.26 17.99 -14.85
C VAL A 246 15.70 18.02 -14.31
N GLY A 247 15.85 17.82 -12.99
CA GLY A 247 17.15 17.72 -12.33
C GLY A 247 17.79 19.06 -11.94
N MET A 248 17.19 20.20 -12.29
CA MET A 248 17.65 21.51 -11.82
C MET A 248 17.19 21.77 -10.38
N PRO A 249 17.86 22.65 -9.62
CA PRO A 249 17.35 23.11 -8.33
C PRO A 249 15.97 23.76 -8.45
N ALA A 250 15.09 23.55 -7.47
CA ALA A 250 13.82 24.24 -7.35
C ALA A 250 14.04 25.77 -7.38
N THR A 251 13.15 26.51 -8.06
CA THR A 251 13.27 27.97 -8.13
C THR A 251 12.68 28.69 -6.95
N GLU A 252 11.86 28.00 -6.14
CA GLU A 252 11.32 28.50 -4.88
C GLU A 252 11.90 27.70 -3.72
N GLN A 253 12.63 28.39 -2.83
CA GLN A 253 13.30 27.74 -1.71
C GLN A 253 12.30 27.06 -0.80
N THR A 254 12.64 25.85 -0.36
CA THR A 254 11.80 25.04 0.52
C THR A 254 12.69 24.45 1.60
N GLU A 255 12.31 24.68 2.86
CA GLU A 255 12.95 24.15 4.05
C GLU A 255 11.95 23.24 4.74
N ALA A 256 12.32 21.99 5.03
CA ALA A 256 11.45 21.02 5.67
C ALA A 256 12.12 20.39 6.88
N TRP A 257 11.33 20.08 7.92
CA TRP A 257 11.77 19.40 9.12
C TRP A 257 10.99 18.10 9.27
N VAL A 258 11.71 17.02 9.56
CA VAL A 258 11.15 15.72 9.91
C VAL A 258 11.46 15.46 11.37
N LEU A 259 10.46 15.66 12.21
CA LEU A 259 10.59 15.62 13.66
C LEU A 259 9.67 14.52 14.21
N PHE A 260 9.92 14.02 15.41
CA PHE A 260 9.02 13.06 16.04
C PHE A 260 9.11 13.12 17.56
N ASP A 261 8.04 12.73 18.23
CA ASP A 261 8.03 12.44 19.66
C ASP A 261 7.58 10.98 19.89
N ALA A 262 7.17 10.64 21.11
CA ALA A 262 6.74 9.29 21.43
C ALA A 262 5.43 8.88 20.71
N ASP A 263 4.59 9.84 20.29
CA ASP A 263 3.23 9.58 19.82
C ASP A 263 3.01 9.97 18.35
N ASN A 264 3.81 10.90 17.82
CA ASN A 264 3.58 11.53 16.52
C ASN A 264 4.88 11.68 15.72
N ILE A 265 4.74 11.60 14.40
CA ILE A 265 5.70 12.18 13.45
C ILE A 265 5.16 13.54 12.99
N TYR A 266 6.05 14.53 12.95
CA TYR A 266 5.76 15.89 12.53
C TYR A 266 6.50 16.20 11.24
N ILE A 267 5.76 16.74 10.29
CA ILE A 267 6.32 17.26 9.03
C ILE A 267 5.99 18.73 8.95
N SER A 268 7.02 19.56 9.11
CA SER A 268 6.90 21.00 9.02
C SER A 268 7.65 21.51 7.80
N ALA A 269 7.17 22.57 7.16
CA ALA A 269 7.92 23.22 6.09
C ALA A 269 7.70 24.73 6.05
N ARG A 270 8.77 25.43 5.68
CA ARG A 270 8.76 26.84 5.29
C ARG A 270 8.97 26.91 3.79
N LEU A 271 8.00 27.50 3.10
CA LEU A 271 7.89 27.52 1.66
C LEU A 271 7.99 28.97 1.20
N PHE A 272 9.18 29.37 0.76
CA PHE A 272 9.41 30.70 0.23
C PHE A 272 8.74 30.81 -1.14
N ASP A 273 8.05 31.91 -1.41
CA ASP A 273 7.43 32.18 -2.70
C ASP A 273 7.69 33.62 -3.14
N SER A 274 8.34 33.79 -4.30
CA SER A 274 8.69 35.11 -4.84
C SER A 274 7.50 35.93 -5.34
N THR A 275 6.31 35.33 -5.44
CA THR A 275 5.07 36.01 -5.86
C THR A 275 4.22 36.42 -4.65
N PRO A 276 3.47 37.54 -4.72
CA PRO A 276 2.52 37.89 -3.65
C PRO A 276 1.41 36.85 -3.53
N GLU A 277 0.84 36.70 -2.33
CA GLU A 277 -0.24 35.75 -2.02
C GLU A 277 -1.40 35.78 -3.03
N SER A 278 -1.74 36.95 -3.59
CA SER A 278 -2.81 37.08 -4.58
C SER A 278 -2.61 36.27 -5.87
N ASN A 279 -1.39 35.80 -6.13
CA ASN A 279 -1.05 34.99 -7.29
C ASN A 279 -0.95 33.50 -6.97
N TRP A 280 -1.02 33.12 -5.69
CA TRP A 280 -1.03 31.71 -5.30
C TRP A 280 -2.30 31.03 -5.81
N ILE A 281 -2.16 29.81 -6.31
CA ILE A 281 -3.29 29.00 -6.77
C ILE A 281 -3.73 28.13 -5.60
N ALA A 282 -4.54 28.72 -4.72
CA ALA A 282 -5.09 28.06 -3.54
C ALA A 282 -6.59 28.36 -3.42
N ASN A 283 -7.43 27.53 -4.04
CA ASN A 283 -8.89 27.68 -4.07
C ASN A 283 -9.65 26.44 -3.59
N GLU A 284 -8.95 25.37 -3.24
CA GLU A 284 -9.55 24.14 -2.73
C GLU A 284 -9.42 24.05 -1.20
N MET A 285 -10.53 23.89 -0.51
CA MET A 285 -10.60 23.66 0.95
C MET A 285 -11.47 22.46 1.31
N GLN A 286 -12.16 21.86 0.34
CA GLN A 286 -12.92 20.65 0.55
C GLN A 286 -11.95 19.53 0.92
N ARG A 287 -12.13 19.02 2.14
CA ARG A 287 -11.42 17.83 2.62
C ARG A 287 -11.64 16.68 1.63
N ASP A 288 -10.57 15.93 1.39
CA ASP A 288 -10.54 14.74 0.51
C ASP A 288 -10.83 15.06 -0.98
N SER A 289 -10.78 16.35 -1.39
CA SER A 289 -10.93 16.74 -2.79
C SER A 289 -9.65 16.47 -3.58
N PHE A 290 -9.77 15.60 -4.59
CA PHE A 290 -8.69 15.36 -5.55
C PHE A 290 -8.27 16.65 -6.31
N GLN A 291 -9.09 17.70 -6.31
CA GLN A 291 -8.73 18.98 -6.94
C GLN A 291 -7.56 19.68 -6.23
N LEU A 292 -7.27 19.33 -4.98
CA LEU A 292 -6.15 19.88 -4.21
C LEU A 292 -4.81 19.67 -4.93
N ILE A 293 -4.69 18.62 -5.76
CA ILE A 293 -3.48 18.39 -6.54
C ILE A 293 -3.21 19.52 -7.53
N PHE A 294 -4.24 20.25 -8.01
CA PHE A 294 -4.10 21.36 -8.97
C PHE A 294 -3.79 22.70 -8.29
N ASN A 295 -3.58 22.71 -6.97
CA ASN A 295 -3.23 23.89 -6.19
C ASN A 295 -1.72 23.93 -5.88
N ASP A 296 -1.24 25.11 -5.50
CA ASP A 296 0.03 25.26 -4.78
C ASP A 296 -0.02 24.35 -3.56
N SER A 297 1.00 23.52 -3.37
CA SER A 297 0.95 22.51 -2.32
C SER A 297 2.32 22.02 -1.89
N PHE A 298 2.36 21.56 -0.63
CA PHE A 298 3.44 20.78 -0.07
C PHE A 298 2.93 19.39 0.25
N SER A 299 3.76 18.38 0.01
CA SER A 299 3.38 16.98 0.21
C SER A 299 4.48 16.17 0.83
N VAL A 300 4.09 15.15 1.59
CA VAL A 300 4.97 14.09 2.07
C VAL A 300 4.34 12.74 1.74
N ALA A 301 5.15 11.81 1.25
CA ALA A 301 4.78 10.40 1.17
C ALA A 301 5.72 9.55 2.01
N PHE A 302 5.16 8.54 2.68
CA PHE A 302 5.88 7.55 3.48
C PHE A 302 5.69 6.14 2.93
N ASP A 303 6.79 5.42 2.80
CA ASP A 303 6.81 3.96 2.68
C ASP A 303 7.22 3.41 4.05
N THR A 304 6.22 3.07 4.87
CA THR A 304 6.41 2.69 6.28
C THR A 304 6.88 1.25 6.48
N TYR A 305 6.88 0.44 5.42
CA TYR A 305 7.40 -0.94 5.41
C TYR A 305 8.75 -1.05 4.70
N TYR A 306 9.21 0.04 4.09
CA TYR A 306 10.45 0.13 3.33
C TYR A 306 10.52 -0.87 2.17
N ASP A 307 9.38 -1.16 1.55
CA ASP A 307 9.25 -2.13 0.46
C ASP A 307 9.38 -1.50 -0.94
N ARG A 308 9.57 -0.17 -0.99
CA ARG A 308 9.80 0.67 -2.17
C ARG A 308 8.66 0.67 -3.17
N ARG A 309 7.44 0.32 -2.73
CA ARG A 309 6.29 0.17 -3.62
C ARG A 309 4.96 0.59 -2.99
N ASN A 310 4.77 0.40 -1.69
CA ASN A 310 3.54 0.74 -0.99
C ASN A 310 3.77 1.91 -0.04
N GLY A 311 2.76 2.75 0.17
CA GLY A 311 2.92 3.88 1.06
C GLY A 311 1.68 4.73 1.22
N VAL A 312 1.81 5.80 1.99
CA VAL A 312 0.74 6.76 2.25
C VAL A 312 1.22 8.16 1.89
N GLY A 313 0.33 9.01 1.39
CA GLY A 313 0.62 10.37 0.97
C GLY A 313 -0.24 11.38 1.71
N PHE A 314 0.34 12.52 2.03
CA PHE A 314 -0.30 13.68 2.64
C PHE A 314 0.03 14.91 1.81
N LEU A 315 -0.97 15.73 1.50
CA LEU A 315 -0.83 16.92 0.68
C LEU A 315 -1.64 18.07 1.29
N VAL A 316 -1.01 19.24 1.38
CA VAL A 316 -1.58 20.44 2.00
C VAL A 316 -1.32 21.64 1.11
N ASN A 317 -2.33 22.50 0.95
CA ASN A 317 -2.18 23.79 0.26
C ASN A 317 -2.02 24.96 1.24
N PRO A 318 -1.64 26.17 0.79
CA PRO A 318 -1.41 27.33 1.68
C PRO A 318 -2.61 27.75 2.55
N ILE A 319 -3.83 27.42 2.13
CA ILE A 319 -5.06 27.79 2.86
C ILE A 319 -5.55 26.68 3.81
N GLY A 320 -4.77 25.62 3.99
CA GLY A 320 -5.08 24.52 4.93
C GLY A 320 -6.01 23.46 4.36
N GLY A 321 -6.27 23.46 3.05
CA GLY A 321 -6.87 22.33 2.36
C GLY A 321 -5.95 21.11 2.49
N MET A 322 -6.52 19.96 2.81
CA MET A 322 -5.81 18.73 3.13
C MET A 322 -6.34 17.56 2.30
N PHE A 323 -5.43 16.69 1.86
CA PHE A 323 -5.73 15.49 1.09
C PHE A 323 -4.77 14.38 1.51
N ASP A 324 -5.30 13.19 1.70
CA ASP A 324 -4.55 11.98 2.01
C ASP A 324 -4.93 10.83 1.09
N LEU A 325 -4.03 9.86 0.97
CA LEU A 325 -4.20 8.71 0.09
C LEU A 325 -3.29 7.55 0.50
N GLU A 326 -3.71 6.33 0.19
CA GLU A 326 -2.88 5.13 0.23
C GLU A 326 -2.44 4.74 -1.19
N MET A 327 -1.22 4.24 -1.35
CA MET A 327 -0.64 3.79 -2.62
C MET A 327 -0.28 2.32 -2.53
N THR A 328 -0.62 1.57 -3.58
CA THR A 328 -0.22 0.17 -3.73
C THR A 328 0.56 -0.01 -5.03
N ASP A 329 1.77 -0.57 -4.94
CA ASP A 329 2.61 -0.86 -6.11
C ASP A 329 2.94 0.36 -7.00
N GLU A 330 3.22 1.51 -6.36
CA GLU A 330 3.46 2.81 -7.03
C GLU A 330 2.35 3.25 -8.00
N GLY A 331 1.17 2.65 -7.88
CA GLY A 331 0.00 2.89 -8.71
C GLY A 331 -1.29 2.83 -7.89
N ASN A 332 -2.43 2.98 -8.56
CA ASN A 332 -3.77 2.82 -7.98
C ASN A 332 -3.95 3.53 -6.62
N PRO A 333 -3.80 4.87 -6.56
CA PRO A 333 -4.02 5.59 -5.31
C PRO A 333 -5.45 5.35 -4.82
N ASN A 334 -5.59 5.02 -3.54
CA ASN A 334 -6.85 4.91 -2.83
C ASN A 334 -7.08 6.21 -2.04
N PRO A 335 -7.89 7.16 -2.57
CA PRO A 335 -8.21 8.41 -1.88
C PRO A 335 -9.24 8.24 -0.75
N ASP A 336 -9.84 7.04 -0.60
CA ASP A 336 -10.81 6.77 0.47
C ASP A 336 -10.12 6.40 1.79
N TRP A 337 -8.81 6.16 1.77
CA TRP A 337 -8.02 5.93 2.97
C TRP A 337 -7.86 7.24 3.75
N ASN A 338 -8.56 7.36 4.89
CA ASN A 338 -8.71 8.62 5.63
C ASN A 338 -8.20 8.49 7.09
N PRO A 339 -6.91 8.74 7.35
CA PRO A 339 -6.31 8.68 8.68
C PRO A 339 -6.67 9.90 9.53
N ILE A 340 -6.44 9.79 10.84
CA ILE A 340 -6.51 10.95 11.75
C ILE A 340 -5.16 11.66 11.72
N TRP A 341 -5.13 12.93 11.33
CA TRP A 341 -3.96 13.81 11.39
C TRP A 341 -4.42 15.27 11.46
N GLU A 342 -3.55 16.13 11.99
CA GLU A 342 -3.80 17.56 12.13
C GLU A 342 -2.85 18.37 11.26
N VAL A 343 -3.35 19.52 10.77
CA VAL A 343 -2.56 20.44 9.96
C VAL A 343 -2.88 21.89 10.36
N GLN A 344 -1.85 22.73 10.41
CA GLN A 344 -2.00 24.18 10.42
C GLN A 344 -1.09 24.81 9.37
N THR A 345 -1.58 25.87 8.74
CA THR A 345 -0.78 26.67 7.80
C THR A 345 -0.67 28.10 8.28
N GLY A 346 0.49 28.70 8.03
CA GLY A 346 0.77 30.10 8.34
C GLY A 346 1.22 30.86 7.10
N ARG A 347 1.31 32.18 7.25
CA ARG A 347 1.79 33.11 6.22
C ARG A 347 2.87 33.99 6.80
N PHE A 348 3.86 34.33 5.99
CA PHE A 348 4.88 35.32 6.32
C PHE A 348 5.20 36.15 5.07
N GLU A 349 6.07 37.16 5.21
CA GLU A 349 6.35 38.14 4.15
C GLU A 349 6.78 37.50 2.83
N ASP A 350 7.63 36.46 2.89
CA ASP A 350 8.23 35.83 1.72
C ASP A 350 7.63 34.44 1.40
N GLY A 351 6.44 34.09 1.93
CA GLY A 351 5.85 32.79 1.64
C GLY A 351 4.84 32.28 2.67
N TRP A 352 4.77 30.96 2.80
CA TRP A 352 3.85 30.28 3.71
C TRP A 352 4.50 29.10 4.42
N THR A 353 3.85 28.65 5.48
CA THR A 353 4.34 27.60 6.37
C THR A 353 3.27 26.53 6.54
N VAL A 354 3.70 25.31 6.82
CA VAL A 354 2.83 24.17 7.14
C VAL A 354 3.41 23.38 8.28
N GLU A 355 2.54 22.90 9.16
CA GLU A 355 2.85 21.94 10.20
C GLU A 355 1.83 20.81 10.13
N MET A 356 2.29 19.59 9.89
CA MET A 356 1.49 18.37 9.92
C MET A 356 1.86 17.57 11.16
N GLN A 357 0.87 17.19 11.95
CA GLN A 357 1.02 16.23 13.04
C GLN A 357 0.31 14.94 12.67
N ILE A 358 1.08 13.87 12.50
CA ILE A 358 0.59 12.56 12.10
C ILE A 358 0.86 11.58 13.26
N PRO A 359 -0.18 11.19 14.03
CA PRO A 359 -0.04 10.19 15.07
C PRO A 359 0.43 8.85 14.50
N PHE A 360 1.39 8.19 15.16
CA PHE A 360 1.85 6.87 14.74
C PHE A 360 0.71 5.84 14.69
N LYS A 361 -0.26 5.95 15.60
CA LYS A 361 -1.48 5.11 15.61
C LYS A 361 -2.36 5.22 14.36
N SER A 362 -2.18 6.27 13.57
CA SER A 362 -2.89 6.49 12.30
C SER A 362 -2.17 5.83 11.12
N LEU A 363 -0.94 5.36 11.32
CA LEU A 363 -0.11 4.71 10.32
C LEU A 363 0.04 3.22 10.65
N ARG A 364 0.23 2.39 9.63
CA ARG A 364 0.65 0.99 9.77
C ARG A 364 2.14 0.90 9.48
N TYR A 365 2.88 0.15 10.30
CA TYR A 365 4.33 -0.03 10.18
C TYR A 365 4.75 -1.32 10.91
N GLU A 366 5.97 -1.79 10.65
CA GLU A 366 6.52 -3.03 11.22
C GLU A 366 6.69 -3.02 12.75
N ALA A 367 6.73 -4.20 13.37
CA ALA A 367 6.81 -4.36 14.82
C ALA A 367 8.23 -4.18 15.35
N SER A 368 8.86 -3.04 15.07
CA SER A 368 10.16 -2.68 15.62
C SER A 368 10.16 -1.23 16.11
N THR A 369 10.91 -0.96 17.18
CA THR A 369 11.07 0.41 17.70
C THR A 369 11.91 1.25 16.75
N ASP A 370 13.05 0.71 16.29
CA ASP A 370 13.86 1.36 15.28
C ASP A 370 13.25 1.10 13.89
N GLN A 371 12.95 2.18 13.17
CA GLN A 371 12.34 2.14 11.86
C GLN A 371 13.25 2.77 10.80
N ILE A 372 13.18 2.20 9.60
CA ILE A 372 13.66 2.82 8.38
C ILE A 372 12.45 2.89 7.46
N TRP A 373 12.12 4.08 6.98
CA TRP A 373 11.01 4.31 6.06
C TRP A 373 11.51 4.93 4.75
N GLY A 374 10.75 4.79 3.68
CA GLY A 374 10.91 5.66 2.52
C GLY A 374 10.22 6.99 2.80
N ILE A 375 10.80 8.10 2.33
CA ILE A 375 10.22 9.44 2.46
C ILE A 375 10.38 10.23 1.17
N GLN A 376 9.29 10.81 0.66
CA GLN A 376 9.30 11.70 -0.48
C GLN A 376 8.64 13.02 -0.12
N LEU A 377 9.43 14.09 -0.01
CA LEU A 377 8.92 15.44 0.16
C LEU A 377 8.76 16.07 -1.22
N GLY A 378 7.65 16.76 -1.43
CA GLY A 378 7.30 17.40 -2.70
C GLY A 378 6.74 18.79 -2.51
N ARG A 379 7.00 19.67 -3.48
CA ARG A 379 6.38 20.98 -3.59
C ARG A 379 5.85 21.19 -5.00
N ARG A 380 4.63 21.70 -5.10
CA ARG A 380 4.03 22.20 -6.33
C ARG A 380 3.85 23.70 -6.23
N THR A 381 4.40 24.41 -7.21
CA THR A 381 4.25 25.85 -7.40
C THR A 381 3.53 26.07 -8.74
N ARG A 382 2.21 26.06 -8.71
CA ARG A 382 1.33 25.99 -9.88
C ARG A 382 1.41 27.24 -10.75
N TRP A 383 1.59 28.42 -10.16
CA TRP A 383 1.75 29.66 -10.93
C TRP A 383 3.04 29.67 -11.80
N LYS A 384 4.04 28.84 -11.46
CA LYS A 384 5.25 28.58 -12.25
C LYS A 384 5.18 27.30 -13.09
N ASN A 385 4.14 26.49 -12.93
CA ASN A 385 4.09 25.11 -13.44
C ASN A 385 5.34 24.29 -13.03
N GLU A 386 5.76 24.44 -11.78
CA GLU A 386 6.93 23.76 -11.22
C GLU A 386 6.49 22.68 -10.21
N GLU A 387 7.05 21.48 -10.36
CA GLU A 387 6.96 20.44 -9.34
C GLU A 387 8.39 20.01 -8.99
N SER A 388 8.69 20.00 -7.69
CA SER A 388 10.01 19.68 -7.18
C SER A 388 9.90 18.69 -6.02
N TYR A 389 10.93 17.85 -5.87
CA TYR A 389 10.95 16.75 -4.91
C TYR A 389 12.32 16.66 -4.24
N ILE A 390 12.38 16.00 -3.07
CA ILE A 390 13.64 15.88 -2.36
C ILE A 390 14.64 14.93 -3.01
N THR A 391 14.15 13.99 -3.83
CA THR A 391 15.00 13.16 -4.71
C THR A 391 14.81 13.54 -6.17
N ARG A 392 15.77 13.13 -7.01
CA ARG A 392 15.68 13.35 -8.46
C ARG A 392 14.70 12.35 -9.08
N ILE A 393 13.62 12.84 -9.66
CA ILE A 393 12.62 12.01 -10.35
C ILE A 393 12.57 12.39 -11.83
N PRO A 394 12.74 11.45 -12.77
CA PRO A 394 12.59 11.76 -14.19
C PRO A 394 11.12 12.06 -14.52
N ILE A 395 10.89 12.94 -15.49
CA ILE A 395 9.53 13.25 -15.95
C ILE A 395 8.79 12.00 -16.49
N SER A 396 9.52 11.05 -17.08
CA SER A 396 8.98 9.80 -17.61
C SER A 396 8.45 8.86 -16.53
N ALA A 397 8.83 9.07 -15.26
CA ALA A 397 8.26 8.32 -14.17
C ALA A 397 6.79 8.69 -13.94
N GLY A 398 6.28 9.85 -14.37
CA GLY A 398 4.94 10.31 -13.97
C GLY A 398 4.98 11.05 -12.62
N PRO A 399 3.85 11.26 -11.91
CA PRO A 399 3.81 12.15 -10.76
C PRO A 399 4.77 11.71 -9.65
N GLY A 400 5.73 12.58 -9.28
CA GLY A 400 6.80 12.22 -8.37
C GLY A 400 6.37 11.81 -6.96
N LEU A 401 5.23 12.34 -6.48
CA LEU A 401 4.64 11.94 -5.20
C LEU A 401 4.40 10.42 -5.10
N PHE A 402 4.06 9.77 -6.22
CA PHE A 402 3.72 8.35 -6.28
C PHE A 402 4.93 7.45 -6.58
N ARG A 403 6.17 7.99 -6.51
CA ARG A 403 7.41 7.26 -6.84
C ARG A 403 8.20 6.93 -5.58
N LEU A 404 7.72 5.93 -4.85
CA LEU A 404 8.31 5.40 -3.62
C LEU A 404 9.62 4.63 -3.86
N SER A 405 9.77 4.03 -5.04
CA SER A 405 11.01 3.43 -5.54
C SER A 405 12.14 4.43 -5.69
N ALA A 406 11.79 5.71 -5.87
CA ALA A 406 12.73 6.83 -5.93
C ALA A 406 12.73 7.67 -4.63
N ALA A 407 11.96 7.31 -3.61
CA ALA A 407 11.89 8.06 -2.36
C ALA A 407 13.25 8.07 -1.63
N GLY A 408 13.50 9.10 -0.84
CA GLY A 408 14.63 9.13 0.07
C GLY A 408 14.49 8.08 1.18
N THR A 409 15.57 7.81 1.89
CA THR A 409 15.55 6.94 3.07
C THR A 409 15.45 7.77 4.34
N LEU A 410 14.42 7.53 5.15
CA LEU A 410 14.26 8.12 6.48
C LEU A 410 14.88 7.19 7.53
N THR A 411 15.74 7.76 8.37
CA THR A 411 16.49 7.03 9.41
C THR A 411 16.41 7.76 10.75
N GLY A 412 16.78 7.07 11.83
CA GLY A 412 16.75 7.66 13.18
C GLY A 412 15.34 7.91 13.71
N LEU A 413 14.35 7.22 13.14
CA LEU A 413 12.97 7.25 13.59
C LEU A 413 12.76 6.13 14.62
N GLU A 414 12.33 6.51 15.81
CA GLU A 414 11.94 5.57 16.87
C GLU A 414 10.42 5.66 17.04
N VAL A 415 9.73 4.53 16.91
CA VAL A 415 8.26 4.46 16.98
C VAL A 415 7.79 3.64 18.19
N PRO A 416 6.55 3.84 18.65
CA PRO A 416 5.94 2.96 19.65
C PRO A 416 6.01 1.48 19.25
N GLY A 417 6.54 0.65 20.14
CA GLY A 417 6.69 -0.80 19.90
C GLY A 417 5.38 -1.59 19.86
N ASP A 418 4.25 -1.00 20.27
CA ASP A 418 2.91 -1.60 20.20
C ASP A 418 1.97 -0.62 19.49
N ASN A 419 1.64 -0.89 18.23
CA ASN A 419 0.78 -0.04 17.39
C ASN A 419 -0.63 -0.63 17.22
N ARG A 420 -1.25 -1.06 18.32
CA ARG A 420 -2.62 -1.60 18.27
C ARG A 420 -3.60 -0.45 18.26
N THR A 421 -4.21 -0.21 17.11
CA THR A 421 -5.22 0.84 16.97
C THR A 421 -6.57 0.34 17.51
N LEU A 422 -7.16 1.11 18.42
CA LEU A 422 -8.56 1.01 18.82
C LEU A 422 -9.24 2.32 18.40
N GLU A 423 -10.16 2.23 17.45
CA GLU A 423 -10.93 3.38 16.96
C GLU A 423 -12.42 3.18 17.29
N ILE A 424 -13.07 4.22 17.82
CA ILE A 424 -14.49 4.20 18.15
C ILE A 424 -15.13 5.43 17.50
N LYS A 425 -16.07 5.21 16.58
CA LYS A 425 -16.82 6.24 15.85
C LYS A 425 -18.31 6.14 16.20
N PRO A 426 -18.78 6.87 17.23
CA PRO A 426 -20.21 6.97 17.51
C PRO A 426 -20.90 7.94 16.55
N TYR A 427 -22.14 7.65 16.16
CA TYR A 427 -22.97 8.58 15.40
C TYR A 427 -24.41 8.61 15.92
N ALA A 428 -25.09 9.72 15.65
CA ALA A 428 -26.49 9.92 15.93
C ALA A 428 -27.12 10.74 14.79
N ILE A 429 -28.27 10.29 14.31
CA ILE A 429 -29.03 10.96 13.25
C ILE A 429 -30.41 11.30 13.80
N GLY A 430 -30.93 12.47 13.44
CA GLY A 430 -32.30 12.88 13.75
C GLY A 430 -32.98 13.45 12.52
N SER A 431 -34.24 13.11 12.31
CA SER A 431 -35.07 13.65 11.24
C SER A 431 -36.43 14.10 11.76
N LEU A 432 -37.03 15.06 11.06
CA LEU A 432 -38.36 15.60 11.34
C LEU A 432 -39.17 15.58 10.05
N ALA A 433 -40.21 14.76 10.01
CA ALA A 433 -41.10 14.66 8.86
C ALA A 433 -42.43 15.36 9.12
N THR A 434 -42.89 16.14 8.14
CA THR A 434 -44.26 16.67 8.09
C THR A 434 -44.81 16.41 6.69
N ASP A 435 -45.83 15.56 6.61
CA ASP A 435 -46.57 15.26 5.39
C ASP A 435 -48.05 15.52 5.62
N ARG A 436 -48.53 16.63 5.05
CA ARG A 436 -49.92 17.09 5.14
C ARG A 436 -50.86 16.38 4.16
N LEU A 437 -50.33 15.58 3.24
CA LEU A 437 -51.07 14.83 2.22
C LEU A 437 -51.19 13.35 2.56
N ALA A 438 -50.34 12.83 3.46
CA ALA A 438 -50.47 11.48 4.01
C ALA A 438 -51.80 11.28 4.76
N SER A 439 -52.32 10.04 4.71
CA SER A 439 -53.49 9.62 5.48
C SER A 439 -53.13 8.39 6.32
N PRO A 440 -52.98 8.53 7.66
CA PRO A 440 -53.18 9.75 8.44
C PRO A 440 -52.08 10.81 8.20
N THR A 441 -52.43 12.08 8.44
CA THR A 441 -51.50 13.22 8.32
C THR A 441 -50.31 13.07 9.26
N ILE A 442 -49.10 13.28 8.73
CA ILE A 442 -47.85 13.26 9.49
C ILE A 442 -47.48 14.71 9.83
N SER A 443 -47.24 15.01 11.11
CA SER A 443 -46.86 16.36 11.55
C SER A 443 -45.79 16.28 12.61
N ASN A 444 -44.65 16.93 12.38
CA ASN A 444 -43.50 16.96 13.29
C ASN A 444 -43.10 15.56 13.82
N GLN A 445 -43.20 14.55 12.96
CA GLN A 445 -42.78 13.21 13.34
C GLN A 445 -41.27 13.20 13.42
N ALA A 446 -40.75 13.17 14.64
CA ALA A 446 -39.34 12.98 14.90
C ALA A 446 -38.98 11.50 14.74
N ALA A 447 -37.90 11.23 14.03
CA ALA A 447 -37.21 9.95 14.06
C ALA A 447 -35.75 10.20 14.39
N GLY A 448 -35.07 9.18 14.88
CA GLY A 448 -33.64 9.26 15.12
C GLY A 448 -33.06 7.88 15.30
N ASP A 449 -31.77 7.80 15.04
CA ASP A 449 -31.01 6.56 15.14
C ASP A 449 -29.64 6.85 15.75
N VAL A 450 -29.05 5.84 16.38
CA VAL A 450 -27.71 5.92 16.99
C VAL A 450 -26.94 4.66 16.68
N GLY A 451 -25.70 4.80 16.23
CA GLY A 451 -24.84 3.65 15.97
C GLY A 451 -23.41 3.91 16.39
N VAL A 452 -22.61 2.85 16.35
CA VAL A 452 -21.19 2.89 16.72
C VAL A 452 -20.42 1.96 15.79
N ASP A 453 -19.36 2.50 15.19
CA ASP A 453 -18.32 1.69 14.56
C ASP A 453 -17.12 1.54 15.49
N LEU A 454 -16.58 0.33 15.55
CA LEU A 454 -15.43 -0.06 16.33
C LEU A 454 -14.41 -0.73 15.41
N LYS A 455 -13.19 -0.20 15.35
CA LYS A 455 -12.07 -0.89 14.69
C LYS A 455 -11.02 -1.27 15.72
N TYR A 456 -10.59 -2.53 15.68
CA TYR A 456 -9.62 -3.08 16.63
C TYR A 456 -8.49 -3.83 15.91
N GLY A 457 -7.27 -3.34 16.05
CA GLY A 457 -6.05 -4.01 15.59
C GLY A 457 -5.75 -5.25 16.44
N ILE A 458 -6.02 -6.44 15.92
CA ILE A 458 -5.67 -7.72 16.56
C ILE A 458 -4.14 -7.92 16.51
N THR A 459 -3.55 -7.66 15.36
CA THR A 459 -2.10 -7.56 15.13
C THR A 459 -1.83 -6.33 14.25
N GLN A 460 -0.57 -5.95 14.04
CA GLN A 460 -0.23 -4.79 13.19
C GLN A 460 -0.72 -4.92 11.73
N ASN A 461 -0.93 -6.16 11.26
CA ASN A 461 -1.38 -6.46 9.90
C ASN A 461 -2.80 -7.08 9.87
N LEU A 462 -3.52 -7.12 11.01
CA LEU A 462 -4.86 -7.69 11.11
C LEU A 462 -5.78 -6.77 11.92
N THR A 463 -6.80 -6.21 11.28
CA THR A 463 -7.83 -5.39 11.92
C THR A 463 -9.17 -6.12 11.93
N ALA A 464 -9.91 -6.02 13.02
CA ALA A 464 -11.30 -6.44 13.13
C ALA A 464 -12.21 -5.23 13.22
N ASP A 465 -13.18 -5.16 12.32
CA ASP A 465 -14.17 -4.09 12.25
C ASP A 465 -15.51 -4.63 12.75
N PHE A 466 -16.11 -3.91 13.70
CA PHE A 466 -17.42 -4.21 14.28
C PHE A 466 -18.31 -2.98 14.16
N THR A 467 -19.48 -3.15 13.56
CA THR A 467 -20.48 -2.08 13.51
C THR A 467 -21.73 -2.51 14.26
N TYR A 468 -22.23 -1.62 15.11
CA TYR A 468 -23.51 -1.78 15.77
C TYR A 468 -24.50 -0.71 15.28
N ASN A 469 -25.65 -1.19 14.81
CA ASN A 469 -26.79 -0.40 14.36
C ASN A 469 -26.51 0.53 13.16
N THR A 470 -25.80 0.01 12.14
CA THR A 470 -25.38 0.73 10.91
C THR A 470 -26.53 1.42 10.18
N ASP A 471 -26.31 2.65 9.72
CA ASP A 471 -27.23 3.35 8.82
C ASP A 471 -26.93 2.95 7.38
N PHE A 472 -27.75 2.05 6.82
CA PHE A 472 -27.66 1.67 5.40
C PHE A 472 -28.22 2.74 4.46
N ALA A 473 -28.77 3.86 4.95
CA ALA A 473 -29.30 4.93 4.11
C ALA A 473 -28.20 5.80 3.45
N GLN A 474 -26.92 5.57 3.78
CA GLN A 474 -25.77 6.25 3.17
C GLN A 474 -24.82 5.31 2.39
N VAL A 475 -25.22 4.07 2.11
CA VAL A 475 -24.53 3.30 1.07
C VAL A 475 -24.98 3.88 -0.27
N GLU A 476 -24.05 4.50 -1.02
CA GLU A 476 -24.30 4.90 -2.41
C GLU A 476 -24.80 3.66 -3.17
N VAL A 477 -26.05 3.75 -3.64
CA VAL A 477 -26.69 2.70 -4.42
C VAL A 477 -25.90 2.52 -5.72
N ASP A 478 -25.41 1.29 -5.93
CA ASP A 478 -24.81 0.83 -7.20
C ASP A 478 -25.57 1.38 -8.43
N GLU A 479 -24.80 1.82 -9.43
CA GLU A 479 -25.22 2.48 -10.65
C GLU A 479 -26.61 2.06 -11.17
N GLN A 480 -27.49 3.05 -11.39
CA GLN A 480 -28.68 2.85 -12.21
C GLN A 480 -28.24 2.61 -13.66
N GLN A 481 -28.08 1.35 -14.07
CA GLN A 481 -27.90 1.02 -15.49
C GLN A 481 -29.18 1.38 -16.26
N VAL A 482 -29.16 2.53 -16.93
CA VAL A 482 -30.20 2.89 -17.89
C VAL A 482 -29.95 2.09 -19.17
N ASN A 483 -30.65 0.97 -19.31
CA ASN A 483 -30.63 0.18 -20.54
C ASN A 483 -31.41 0.91 -21.65
N LEU A 484 -30.71 1.60 -22.55
CA LEU A 484 -31.30 2.33 -23.68
C LEU A 484 -31.51 1.47 -24.94
N THR A 485 -31.44 0.14 -24.87
CA THR A 485 -31.64 -0.74 -26.06
C THR A 485 -33.09 -0.80 -26.59
N ARG A 486 -33.93 0.22 -26.32
CA ARG A 486 -35.28 0.31 -26.89
C ARG A 486 -35.59 1.59 -27.64
N PHE A 487 -34.61 2.43 -27.93
CA PHE A 487 -34.74 3.48 -28.95
C PHE A 487 -33.70 3.26 -30.04
N SER A 488 -34.01 2.30 -30.92
CA SER A 488 -33.55 2.26 -32.30
C SER A 488 -34.07 3.46 -33.09
#